data_AF-A0A0N0ARY6-F1
#
_entry.id   AF-A0A0N0ARY6-F1
#
_cell.length_a   1.000
_cell.length_b   1.000
_cell.length_c   1.000
_cell.angle_alpha   90.00
_cell.angle_beta   90.00
_cell.angle_gamma   90.00
#
_symmetry.space_group_name_H-M   'P 1'
#
loop_
_entity.id
_entity.type
_entity.pdbx_description
1 polymer ?
#
loop_
_entity_poly.entity_id
_entity_poly.type
_entity_poly.pdbx_seq_one_letter_code
_entity_poly.pdbx_strand_id
1 'polypeptide(L)'
;MVAVGVLAVGCGARTPAEQAAPRPTAACATTYTVADVGEPVGPTSLRVEVRELPLDPAEEDRRRKLRLPLSARDHAAALEAAGRVRPALERLCGLGEFGLTAAREAVTGAGYPANDVYVQPFPPSADGATPPGVAYTLHLGDRACVTGHVRPGQVVIDVDGATRDGSCAKVSY
;
A
#
# COMPACT_ATOMS: atom_id res chain seq x y z
N MET A 1 -34.63 -59.95 43.78
CA MET A 1 -33.23 -59.47 43.80
C MET A 1 -32.36 -60.55 43.19
N VAL A 2 -31.64 -60.21 42.11
CA VAL A 2 -30.28 -60.62 41.72
C VAL A 2 -30.08 -60.00 40.33
N ALA A 3 -29.11 -59.10 40.24
CA ALA A 3 -28.72 -58.40 39.04
C ALA A 3 -27.60 -59.16 38.32
N VAL A 4 -27.62 -59.19 36.99
CA VAL A 4 -26.46 -59.56 36.17
C VAL A 4 -26.32 -58.52 35.07
N GLY A 5 -25.27 -57.70 35.20
CA GLY A 5 -24.91 -56.66 34.25
C GLY A 5 -24.14 -57.22 33.07
N VAL A 6 -24.47 -56.74 31.87
CA VAL A 6 -23.73 -56.97 30.64
C VAL A 6 -22.90 -55.73 30.34
N LEU A 7 -21.58 -55.91 30.28
CA LEU A 7 -20.61 -54.91 29.80
C LEU A 7 -20.64 -54.89 28.27
N ALA A 8 -20.95 -53.73 27.70
CA ALA A 8 -20.67 -53.44 26.29
C ALA A 8 -19.61 -52.33 26.22
N VAL A 9 -18.47 -52.68 25.63
CA VAL A 9 -17.40 -51.78 25.23
C VAL A 9 -17.85 -51.05 23.96
N GLY A 10 -17.82 -49.72 23.96
CA GLY A 10 -18.14 -48.90 22.78
C GLY A 10 -17.34 -47.59 22.79
N CYS A 11 -16.46 -47.46 21.80
CA CYS A 11 -15.55 -46.33 21.55
C CYS A 11 -16.28 -45.06 21.04
N GLY A 12 -15.69 -43.89 21.34
CA GLY A 12 -15.94 -42.63 20.62
C GLY A 12 -17.12 -41.83 21.18
N ALA A 13 -17.05 -40.52 21.39
CA ALA A 13 -16.25 -39.52 20.72
C ALA A 13 -15.60 -38.58 21.74
N ARG A 14 -14.32 -38.24 21.50
CA ARG A 14 -13.78 -36.98 22.01
C ARG A 14 -14.56 -35.90 21.28
N THR A 15 -15.27 -35.05 22.02
CA THR A 15 -15.69 -33.75 21.52
C THR A 15 -14.48 -33.14 20.81
N PRO A 16 -14.61 -32.67 19.55
CA PRO A 16 -13.63 -31.75 19.02
C PRO A 16 -13.49 -30.66 20.08
N ALA A 17 -12.28 -30.51 20.61
CA ALA A 17 -11.94 -29.29 21.30
C ALA A 17 -12.45 -28.18 20.39
N GLU A 18 -13.40 -27.40 20.90
CA GLU A 18 -13.82 -26.16 20.28
C GLU A 18 -12.53 -25.40 20.03
N GLN A 19 -12.05 -25.49 18.79
CA GLN A 19 -10.94 -24.71 18.31
C GLN A 19 -11.45 -23.30 18.49
N ALA A 20 -11.00 -22.67 19.59
CA ALA A 20 -11.20 -21.27 19.83
C ALA A 20 -10.90 -20.61 18.48
N ALA A 21 -11.95 -19.98 17.92
CA ALA A 21 -11.84 -19.26 16.68
C ALA A 21 -10.54 -18.43 16.76
N PRO A 22 -9.71 -18.42 15.71
CA PRO A 22 -8.48 -17.64 15.73
C PRO A 22 -8.85 -16.25 16.24
N ARG A 23 -8.27 -15.87 17.38
CA ARG A 23 -8.45 -14.52 17.94
C ARG A 23 -8.17 -13.55 16.80
N PRO A 24 -8.98 -12.49 16.62
CA PRO A 24 -8.72 -11.51 15.58
C PRO A 24 -7.25 -11.09 15.72
N THR A 25 -6.46 -11.44 14.70
CA THR A 25 -5.14 -10.89 14.49
C THR A 25 -5.27 -9.38 14.66
N ALA A 26 -4.41 -8.78 15.48
CA ALA A 26 -4.46 -7.38 15.88
C ALA A 26 -5.10 -6.49 14.81
N ALA A 27 -6.12 -5.72 15.21
CA ALA A 27 -6.86 -4.85 14.31
C ALA A 27 -5.89 -4.09 13.39
N CYS A 28 -6.13 -4.16 12.08
CA CYS A 28 -5.27 -3.53 11.10
C CYS A 28 -5.14 -2.04 11.37
N ALA A 29 -3.91 -1.59 11.60
CA ALA A 29 -3.62 -0.17 11.80
C ALA A 29 -3.35 0.47 10.44
N THR A 30 -4.07 1.56 10.13
CA THR A 30 -3.84 2.35 8.92
C THR A 30 -3.01 3.58 9.24
N THR A 31 -1.83 3.69 8.60
CA THR A 31 -1.01 4.90 8.60
C THR A 31 -1.25 5.67 7.31
N TYR A 32 -1.35 6.99 7.45
CA TYR A 32 -1.68 7.90 6.36
C TYR A 32 -0.71 9.08 6.33
N THR A 33 -0.02 9.27 5.21
CA THR A 33 0.90 10.41 5.00
C THR A 33 0.49 11.17 3.75
N VAL A 34 0.60 12.49 3.77
CA VAL A 34 0.23 13.36 2.65
C VAL A 34 1.31 14.41 2.48
N ALA A 35 1.82 14.55 1.26
CA ALA A 35 2.72 15.63 0.88
C ALA A 35 1.97 16.96 0.84
N ASP A 36 2.63 18.03 1.29
CA ASP A 36 2.07 19.37 1.28
C ASP A 36 1.75 19.85 -0.15
N VAL A 37 0.73 20.70 -0.24
CA VAL A 37 0.45 21.46 -1.47
C VAL A 37 1.55 22.51 -1.64
N GLY A 38 2.22 22.51 -2.78
CA GLY A 38 3.15 23.56 -3.15
C GLY A 38 2.56 24.42 -4.28
N GLU A 39 2.96 25.69 -4.34
CA GLU A 39 2.62 26.50 -5.52
C GLU A 39 3.32 25.89 -6.76
N PRO A 40 2.63 25.82 -7.91
CA PRO A 40 3.33 25.56 -9.16
C PRO A 40 4.38 26.65 -9.29
N VAL A 41 5.65 26.25 -9.43
CA VAL A 41 6.71 27.20 -9.78
C VAL A 41 6.35 27.70 -11.17
N GLY A 42 5.61 28.81 -11.23
CA GLY A 42 5.35 29.53 -12.46
C GLY A 42 6.69 29.88 -13.09
N PRO A 43 6.76 30.10 -14.42
CA PRO A 43 8.01 30.51 -15.03
C PRO A 43 8.43 31.82 -14.36
N THR A 44 9.41 31.75 -13.45
CA THR A 44 10.01 32.93 -12.85
C THR A 44 10.59 33.70 -14.01
N SER A 45 9.92 34.79 -14.41
CA SER A 45 10.36 35.71 -15.45
C SER A 45 11.51 36.56 -14.90
N LEU A 46 12.61 35.89 -14.55
CA LEU A 46 13.92 36.45 -14.41
C LEU A 46 14.74 35.66 -15.43
N ARG A 47 14.82 36.19 -16.65
CA ARG A 47 15.86 35.79 -17.62
C ARG A 47 17.20 36.27 -17.06
N VAL A 48 17.68 35.57 -16.04
CA VAL A 48 19.12 35.47 -15.83
C VAL A 48 19.53 34.46 -16.89
N GLU A 49 20.36 34.87 -17.84
CA GLU A 49 21.16 33.93 -18.63
C GLU A 49 22.11 33.23 -17.65
N VAL A 50 21.57 32.29 -16.86
CA VAL A 50 22.38 31.36 -16.12
C VAL A 50 22.95 30.47 -17.20
N ARG A 51 24.22 30.67 -17.50
CA ARG A 51 25.00 29.72 -18.29
C ARG A 51 24.89 28.39 -17.54
N GLU A 52 23.99 27.52 -17.98
CA GLU A 52 23.79 26.19 -17.39
C GLU A 52 25.10 25.44 -17.59
N LEU A 53 25.96 25.51 -16.58
CA LEU A 53 27.08 24.60 -16.47
C LEU A 53 26.46 23.20 -16.38
N PRO A 54 26.92 22.23 -17.20
CA PRO A 54 26.43 20.88 -17.11
C PRO A 54 26.56 20.42 -15.65
N LEU A 55 25.43 20.01 -15.08
CA LEU A 55 25.41 19.50 -13.71
C LEU A 55 26.25 18.22 -13.65
N ASP A 56 26.81 17.95 -12.48
CA ASP A 56 27.36 16.63 -12.21
C ASP A 56 26.26 15.57 -12.43
N PRO A 57 26.55 14.42 -13.09
CA PRO A 57 25.55 13.40 -13.37
C PRO A 57 24.78 12.91 -12.13
N ALA A 58 25.42 12.89 -10.95
CA ALA A 58 24.75 12.52 -9.70
C ALA A 58 23.77 13.59 -9.21
N GLU A 59 24.04 14.88 -9.46
CA GLU A 59 23.09 15.96 -9.15
C GLU A 59 21.89 15.91 -10.10
N GLU A 60 22.11 15.62 -11.38
CA GLU A 60 21.02 15.47 -12.35
C GLU A 60 20.11 14.28 -11.99
N ASP A 61 20.69 13.12 -11.66
CA ASP A 61 19.94 11.95 -11.19
C ASP A 61 19.16 12.25 -9.90
N ARG A 62 19.78 12.96 -8.95
CA ARG A 62 19.09 13.37 -7.72
C ARG A 62 17.90 14.27 -8.02
N ARG A 63 18.07 15.28 -8.88
CA ARG A 63 16.98 16.18 -9.30
C ARG A 63 15.85 15.46 -10.03
N ARG A 64 16.18 14.44 -10.83
CA ARG A 64 15.21 13.61 -11.56
C ARG A 64 14.34 12.79 -10.60
N LYS A 65 14.92 12.30 -9.50
CA LYS A 65 14.24 11.51 -8.46
C LYS A 65 13.45 12.35 -7.44
N LEU A 66 13.65 13.68 -7.40
CA LEU A 66 12.87 14.55 -6.53
C LEU A 66 11.39 14.51 -6.88
N ARG A 67 10.57 14.36 -5.83
CA ARG A 67 9.12 14.45 -5.90
C ARG A 67 8.72 15.90 -6.13
N LEU A 68 7.81 16.11 -7.07
CA LEU A 68 7.30 17.45 -7.35
C LEU A 68 6.14 17.76 -6.41
N PRO A 69 6.00 19.02 -5.95
CA PRO A 69 4.85 19.40 -5.15
C PRO A 69 3.56 19.20 -5.95
N LEU A 70 2.50 18.81 -5.24
CA LEU A 70 1.18 18.66 -5.80
C LEU A 70 0.53 20.04 -5.99
N SER A 71 -0.18 20.21 -7.10
CA SER A 71 -1.14 21.31 -7.22
C SER A 71 -2.32 21.07 -6.27
N ALA A 72 -3.06 22.12 -5.91
CA ALA A 72 -4.24 21.97 -5.05
C ALA A 72 -5.29 21.00 -5.64
N ARG A 73 -5.43 20.99 -6.97
CA ARG A 73 -6.35 20.08 -7.68
C ARG A 73 -5.87 18.63 -7.60
N ASP A 74 -4.60 18.39 -7.88
CA ASP A 74 -4.03 17.03 -7.87
C ASP A 74 -4.00 16.47 -6.45
N HIS A 75 -3.71 17.31 -5.46
CA HIS A 75 -3.78 16.97 -4.05
C HIS A 75 -5.19 16.54 -3.63
N ALA A 76 -6.23 17.31 -4.00
CA ALA A 76 -7.60 16.94 -3.71
C ALA A 76 -8.00 15.60 -4.38
N ALA A 77 -7.63 15.40 -5.64
CA ALA A 77 -7.89 14.15 -6.35
C ALA A 77 -7.17 12.96 -5.71
N ALA A 78 -5.93 13.14 -5.26
CA ALA A 78 -5.16 12.10 -4.60
C ALA A 78 -5.71 11.74 -3.21
N LEU A 79 -6.16 12.73 -2.43
CA LEU A 79 -6.85 12.49 -1.17
C LEU A 79 -8.17 11.74 -1.36
N GLU A 80 -8.95 12.13 -2.35
CA GLU A 80 -10.19 11.43 -2.69
C GLU A 80 -9.88 9.98 -3.05
N ALA A 81 -8.87 9.75 -3.88
CA ALA A 81 -8.51 8.42 -4.32
C ALA A 81 -8.02 7.53 -3.18
N ALA A 82 -7.15 8.08 -2.34
CA ALA A 82 -6.69 7.44 -1.13
C ALA A 82 -7.85 7.08 -0.18
N GLY A 83 -8.84 7.97 -0.06
CA GLY A 83 -10.09 7.71 0.67
C GLY A 83 -10.92 6.56 0.10
N ARG A 84 -10.97 6.41 -1.23
CA ARG A 84 -11.69 5.31 -1.92
C ARG A 84 -10.98 3.97 -1.80
N VAL A 85 -9.65 3.93 -1.90
CA VAL A 85 -8.89 2.67 -1.83
C VAL A 85 -8.73 2.16 -0.39
N ARG A 86 -8.69 3.05 0.60
CA ARG A 86 -8.43 2.68 2.01
C ARG A 86 -9.33 1.53 2.52
N PRO A 87 -10.66 1.55 2.37
CA PRO A 87 -11.51 0.47 2.89
C PRO A 87 -11.24 -0.88 2.22
N ALA A 88 -10.82 -0.88 0.96
CA ALA A 88 -10.47 -2.11 0.24
C ALA A 88 -9.15 -2.69 0.77
N LEU A 89 -8.15 -1.83 1.03
CA LEU A 89 -6.86 -2.23 1.60
C LEU A 89 -6.99 -2.72 3.06
N GLU A 90 -7.80 -2.05 3.87
CA GLU A 90 -8.13 -2.46 5.24
C GLU A 90 -8.82 -3.84 5.27
N ARG A 91 -9.69 -4.11 4.29
CA ARG A 91 -10.31 -5.43 4.12
C ARG A 91 -9.28 -6.51 3.80
N LEU A 92 -8.38 -6.27 2.85
CA LEU A 92 -7.30 -7.20 2.52
C LEU A 92 -6.46 -7.52 3.76
N CYS A 93 -6.09 -6.49 4.52
CA CYS A 93 -5.35 -6.67 5.76
C CYS A 93 -6.13 -7.53 6.77
N GLY A 94 -7.43 -7.26 6.97
CA GLY A 94 -8.28 -8.00 7.91
C GLY A 94 -8.52 -9.46 7.50
N LEU A 95 -8.50 -9.75 6.19
CA LEU A 95 -8.63 -11.11 5.65
C LEU A 95 -7.28 -11.85 5.58
N GLY A 96 -6.16 -11.16 5.77
CA GLY A 96 -4.83 -11.72 5.56
C GLY A 96 -4.49 -11.97 4.09
N GLU A 97 -5.13 -11.24 3.17
CA GLU A 97 -4.97 -11.41 1.72
C GLU A 97 -3.84 -10.50 1.18
N PHE A 98 -2.61 -11.00 1.22
CA PHE A 98 -1.42 -10.27 0.77
C PHE A 98 -0.94 -10.65 -0.64
N GLY A 99 -1.82 -11.23 -1.46
CA GLY A 99 -1.52 -11.62 -2.84
C GLY A 99 -1.56 -10.46 -3.82
N LEU A 100 -0.72 -10.50 -4.86
CA LEU A 100 -0.67 -9.45 -5.90
C LEU A 100 -2.01 -9.25 -6.62
N THR A 101 -2.68 -10.35 -6.96
CA THR A 101 -3.98 -10.32 -7.65
C THR A 101 -5.04 -9.64 -6.77
N ALA A 102 -5.17 -10.06 -5.51
CA ALA A 102 -6.13 -9.49 -4.57
C ALA A 102 -5.88 -8.00 -4.32
N ALA A 103 -4.61 -7.59 -4.19
CA ALA A 103 -4.23 -6.18 -4.06
C ALA A 103 -4.61 -5.35 -5.29
N ARG A 104 -4.31 -5.85 -6.49
CA ARG A 104 -4.68 -5.18 -7.75
C ARG A 104 -6.20 -5.06 -7.84
N GLU A 105 -6.93 -6.14 -7.60
CA GLU A 105 -8.39 -6.17 -7.65
C GLU A 105 -9.03 -5.20 -6.64
N ALA A 106 -8.47 -5.08 -5.44
CA ALA A 106 -8.94 -4.13 -4.43
C ALA A 106 -8.83 -2.67 -4.90
N VAL A 107 -7.71 -2.29 -5.51
CA VAL A 107 -7.52 -0.93 -6.03
C VAL A 107 -8.38 -0.70 -7.28
N THR A 108 -8.42 -1.65 -8.22
CA THR A 108 -9.25 -1.50 -9.42
C THR A 108 -10.74 -1.52 -9.12
N GLY A 109 -11.16 -2.31 -8.12
CA GLY A 109 -12.53 -2.38 -7.64
C GLY A 109 -12.99 -1.08 -6.96
N ALA A 110 -12.06 -0.22 -6.54
CA ALA A 110 -12.35 1.14 -6.08
C ALA A 110 -12.58 2.14 -7.25
N GLY A 111 -12.58 1.65 -8.49
CA GLY A 111 -12.90 2.44 -9.70
C GLY A 111 -11.68 2.94 -10.48
N TYR A 112 -10.48 2.46 -10.17
CA TYR A 112 -9.24 2.85 -10.87
C TYR A 112 -8.92 1.87 -12.01
N PRO A 113 -8.44 2.36 -13.17
CA PRO A 113 -8.11 1.48 -14.28
C PRO A 113 -6.85 0.67 -13.98
N ALA A 114 -6.80 -0.58 -14.45
CA ALA A 114 -5.68 -1.48 -14.18
C ALA A 114 -4.33 -1.01 -14.73
N ASN A 115 -4.33 -0.10 -15.71
CA ASN A 115 -3.11 0.48 -16.29
C ASN A 115 -2.47 1.53 -15.37
N ASP A 116 -3.23 2.12 -14.45
CA ASP A 116 -2.74 3.10 -13.49
C ASP A 116 -2.35 2.45 -12.15
N VAL A 117 -2.52 1.13 -12.04
CA VAL A 117 -2.28 0.35 -10.81
C VAL A 117 -1.11 -0.59 -11.00
N TYR A 118 -0.06 -0.37 -10.23
CA TYR A 118 1.08 -1.26 -10.12
C TYR A 118 1.11 -1.92 -8.73
N VAL A 119 1.38 -3.22 -8.69
CA VAL A 119 1.50 -4.00 -7.47
C VAL A 119 2.75 -4.87 -7.56
N GLN A 120 3.45 -5.00 -6.44
CA GLN A 120 4.65 -5.82 -6.35
C GLN A 120 4.77 -6.45 -4.95
N PRO A 121 5.51 -7.55 -4.80
CA PRO A 121 5.81 -8.08 -3.48
C PRO A 121 6.44 -7.00 -2.61
N PHE A 122 6.02 -6.92 -1.35
CA PHE A 122 6.72 -6.08 -0.39
C PHE A 122 8.14 -6.65 -0.21
N PRO A 123 9.20 -5.81 -0.30
CA PRO A 123 10.57 -6.30 -0.29
C PRO A 123 10.88 -7.02 1.03
N PRO A 124 11.67 -8.10 0.99
CA PRO A 124 12.12 -8.75 2.21
C PRO A 124 13.06 -7.82 2.99
N SER A 125 12.96 -7.85 4.31
CA SER A 125 13.98 -7.26 5.18
C SER A 125 15.32 -7.97 5.03
N ALA A 126 16.41 -7.27 5.34
CA ALA A 126 17.77 -7.80 5.26
C ALA A 126 18.00 -9.06 6.12
N ASP A 127 17.19 -9.26 7.16
CA ASP A 127 17.20 -10.42 8.05
C ASP A 127 16.28 -11.58 7.57
N GLY A 128 15.58 -11.41 6.45
CA GLY A 128 14.67 -12.42 5.87
C GLY A 128 13.39 -12.66 6.66
N ALA A 129 13.13 -11.90 7.73
CA ALA A 129 12.01 -12.12 8.64
C ALA A 129 10.74 -11.32 8.26
N THR A 130 10.74 -10.59 7.15
CA THR A 130 9.59 -9.77 6.75
C THR A 130 8.38 -10.64 6.43
N PRO A 131 7.24 -10.41 7.10
CA PRO A 131 5.99 -11.09 6.78
C PRO A 131 5.56 -10.81 5.33
N PRO A 132 4.78 -11.72 4.70
CA PRO A 132 4.27 -11.49 3.36
C PRO A 132 3.50 -10.17 3.29
N GLY A 133 3.68 -9.46 2.20
CA GLY A 133 3.07 -8.16 2.00
C GLY A 133 3.07 -7.79 0.53
N VAL A 134 2.29 -6.76 0.22
CA VAL A 134 2.18 -6.21 -1.12
C VAL A 134 2.37 -4.71 -1.06
N ALA A 135 3.26 -4.20 -1.89
CA ALA A 135 3.35 -2.77 -2.16
C ALA A 135 2.49 -2.45 -3.38
N TYR A 136 1.84 -1.30 -3.34
CA TYR A 136 1.02 -0.82 -4.46
C TYR A 136 1.39 0.63 -4.81
N THR A 137 1.07 0.98 -6.05
CA THR A 137 1.23 2.32 -6.59
C THR A 137 0.05 2.57 -7.52
N LEU A 138 -0.65 3.67 -7.26
CA LEU A 138 -1.72 4.20 -8.09
C LEU A 138 -1.28 5.55 -8.66
N HIS A 139 -1.22 5.65 -9.97
CA HIS A 139 -0.99 6.88 -10.70
C HIS A 139 -2.32 7.63 -10.91
N LEU A 140 -2.30 8.94 -10.73
CA LEU A 140 -3.46 9.81 -10.93
C LEU A 140 -3.05 10.96 -11.86
N GLY A 141 -3.34 10.78 -13.15
CA GLY A 141 -2.81 11.66 -14.19
C GLY A 141 -1.28 11.67 -14.18
N ASP A 142 -0.69 12.81 -14.54
CA ASP A 142 0.76 12.92 -14.73
C ASP A 142 1.53 13.30 -13.45
N ARG A 143 0.81 13.65 -12.37
CA ARG A 143 1.39 14.43 -11.27
C ARG A 143 1.14 13.88 -9.88
N ALA A 144 0.12 13.05 -9.67
CA ALA A 144 -0.24 12.55 -8.35
C ALA A 144 -0.04 11.04 -8.22
N CYS A 145 0.39 10.64 -7.04
CA CYS A 145 0.68 9.26 -6.68
C CYS A 145 -0.01 8.93 -5.36
N VAL A 146 -0.72 7.79 -5.34
CA VAL A 146 -1.11 7.13 -4.08
C VAL A 146 -0.31 5.84 -3.99
N THR A 147 0.63 5.79 -3.07
CA THR A 147 1.53 4.65 -2.88
C THR A 147 1.32 4.05 -1.50
N GLY A 148 1.83 2.85 -1.28
CA GLY A 148 1.70 2.25 0.03
C GLY A 148 2.01 0.78 0.04
N HIS A 149 1.64 0.14 1.15
CA HIS A 149 1.73 -1.30 1.29
C HIS A 149 0.70 -1.85 2.28
N VAL A 150 0.39 -3.13 2.10
CA VAL A 150 -0.47 -3.90 3.00
C VAL A 150 0.33 -5.10 3.51
N ARG A 151 0.38 -5.23 4.84
CA ARG A 151 1.08 -6.29 5.59
C ARG A 151 0.21 -6.77 6.76
N PRO A 152 0.53 -7.92 7.37
CA PRO A 152 -0.13 -8.35 8.60
C PRO A 152 -0.18 -7.23 9.65
N GLY A 153 -1.40 -6.82 10.02
CA GLY A 153 -1.65 -5.79 11.02
C GLY A 153 -1.41 -4.35 10.57
N GLN A 154 -1.06 -4.10 9.31
CA GLN A 154 -0.69 -2.76 8.86
C GLN A 154 -1.13 -2.44 7.42
N VAL A 155 -1.74 -1.28 7.25
CA VAL A 155 -1.95 -0.61 5.96
C VAL A 155 -1.21 0.71 5.99
N VAL A 156 -0.41 0.99 4.98
CA VAL A 156 0.24 2.30 4.80
C VAL A 156 -0.25 2.90 3.49
N ILE A 157 -0.66 4.16 3.55
CA ILE A 157 -1.09 4.95 2.39
C ILE A 157 -0.35 6.28 2.42
N ASP A 158 0.38 6.56 1.35
CA ASP A 158 1.12 7.80 1.15
C ASP A 158 0.61 8.50 -0.12
N VAL A 159 0.24 9.77 0.03
CA VAL A 159 -0.11 10.68 -1.07
C VAL A 159 1.07 11.60 -1.34
N ASP A 160 1.59 11.58 -2.57
CA ASP A 160 2.74 12.39 -2.98
C ASP A 160 2.63 12.77 -4.47
N GLY A 161 3.47 13.69 -4.92
CA GLY A 161 3.60 14.00 -6.33
C GLY A 161 4.45 12.98 -7.10
N ALA A 162 4.36 12.99 -8.41
CA ALA A 162 5.25 12.22 -9.28
C ALA A 162 6.66 12.84 -9.30
N THR A 163 7.66 12.05 -9.70
CA THR A 163 8.98 12.58 -10.04
C THR A 163 8.93 13.41 -11.32
N ARG A 164 10.04 14.06 -11.70
CA ARG A 164 10.12 14.81 -12.98
C ARG A 164 9.81 13.96 -14.21
N ASP A 165 10.13 12.68 -14.17
CA ASP A 165 9.88 11.75 -15.26
C ASP A 165 8.46 11.12 -15.17
N GLY A 166 7.58 11.64 -14.31
CA GLY A 166 6.22 11.13 -14.12
C GLY A 166 6.14 9.82 -13.32
N SER A 167 7.23 9.39 -12.70
CA SER A 167 7.26 8.13 -11.97
C SER A 167 6.67 8.28 -10.57
N CYS A 168 5.81 7.32 -10.19
CA CYS A 168 5.35 7.15 -8.81
C CYS A 168 6.19 6.14 -8.02
N ALA A 169 7.20 5.52 -8.62
CA ALA A 169 8.07 4.59 -7.91
C ALA A 169 8.78 5.31 -6.76
N LYS A 170 8.48 4.92 -5.51
CA LYS A 170 9.39 5.24 -4.41
C LYS A 170 10.66 4.43 -4.66
N VAL A 171 11.83 5.07 -4.52
CA VAL A 171 13.10 4.32 -4.46
C VAL A 171 12.91 3.30 -3.34
N SER A 172 12.88 2.02 -3.74
CA SER A 172 12.36 0.91 -2.96
C SER A 172 12.95 0.86 -1.55
N TYR A 173 12.13 0.45 -0.57
CA TYR A 173 12.56 0.05 0.78
C TYR A 173 13.58 -1.08 0.72
#